data_AF-A0A7S0LPE2-F1
#
_entry.id   AF-A0A7S0LPE2-F1
#
_cell.length_a   1.000
_cell.length_b   1.000
_cell.length_c   1.000
_cell.angle_alpha   90.00
_cell.angle_beta   90.00
_cell.angle_gamma   90.00
#
_symmetry.space_group_name_H-M   'P 1'
#
loop_
_entity.id
_entity.type
_entity.pdbx_description
1 polymer ?
#
loop_
_entity_poly.entity_id
_entity_poly.type
_entity_poly.pdbx_seq_one_letter_code
_entity_poly.pdbx_strand_id
1 'polypeptide(L)'
;IVWSGFKKCFFLFPYETTAAQGIPHDLDIMYELWKVPRYNACNKFCSTAGILPLIEVLPEGTVKTELHGQVARVTAEYDRLATKYHAEKAANPKNTMAFN
;
A
#
# COMPACT_ATOMS: atom_id res chain seq x y z
N ILE A 1 3.20 -15.03 -7.47
CA ILE A 1 4.40 -14.43 -6.80
C ILE A 1 5.54 -15.45 -6.76
N VAL A 2 5.44 -16.53 -5.97
CA VAL A 2 6.54 -17.51 -5.86
C VAL A 2 6.73 -18.41 -7.08
N TRP A 3 5.64 -18.81 -7.74
CA TRP A 3 5.70 -19.65 -8.95
C TRP A 3 6.38 -18.93 -10.13
N SER A 4 6.28 -17.60 -10.19
CA SER A 4 7.03 -16.76 -11.14
C SER A 4 8.45 -16.41 -10.68
N GLY A 5 8.95 -17.06 -9.62
CA GLY A 5 10.32 -16.91 -9.12
C GLY A 5 10.54 -15.79 -8.11
N PHE A 6 9.53 -14.94 -7.82
CA PHE A 6 9.68 -13.85 -6.86
C PHE A 6 9.54 -14.35 -5.43
N LYS A 7 10.62 -14.26 -4.66
CA LYS A 7 10.66 -14.62 -3.23
C LYS A 7 10.48 -13.41 -2.29
N LYS A 8 10.53 -12.19 -2.84
CA LYS A 8 10.37 -10.94 -2.09
C LYS A 8 9.21 -10.13 -2.66
N CYS A 9 8.39 -9.60 -1.77
CA CYS A 9 7.34 -8.65 -2.10
C CYS A 9 7.63 -7.34 -1.34
N PHE A 10 7.57 -6.21 -2.04
CA PHE A 10 7.77 -4.91 -1.45
C PHE A 10 6.47 -4.11 -1.54
N PHE A 11 6.17 -3.37 -0.48
CA PHE A 11 4.99 -2.51 -0.42
C PHE A 11 5.39 -1.10 0.01
N LEU A 12 4.73 -0.09 -0.55
CA LEU A 12 4.97 1.30 -0.18
C LEU A 12 4.14 1.70 1.04
N PHE A 13 2.84 1.40 1.01
CA PHE A 13 1.91 1.70 2.10
C PHE A 13 1.69 0.47 2.99
N PRO A 14 1.96 0.57 4.29
CA PRO A 14 1.66 -0.51 5.24
C PRO A 14 0.16 -0.58 5.53
N TYR A 15 -0.27 -1.70 6.14
CA TYR A 15 -1.68 -1.96 6.49
C TYR A 15 -2.31 -0.81 7.28
N GLU A 16 -1.57 -0.28 8.26
CA GLU A 16 -2.03 0.79 9.14
C GLU A 16 -2.33 2.08 8.37
N THR A 17 -1.49 2.42 7.38
CA THR A 17 -1.69 3.60 6.52
C THR A 17 -2.89 3.41 5.61
N THR A 18 -3.02 2.25 4.96
CA THR A 18 -4.16 1.93 4.11
C THR A 18 -5.47 1.90 4.91
N ALA A 19 -5.46 1.38 6.13
CA ALA A 19 -6.64 1.34 6.98
C ALA A 19 -7.10 2.75 7.40
N ALA A 20 -6.15 3.64 7.71
CA ALA A 20 -6.45 5.02 8.08
C ALA A 20 -7.13 5.82 6.96
N GLN A 21 -6.90 5.45 5.69
CA GLN A 21 -7.54 6.11 4.55
C GLN A 21 -9.00 5.69 4.33
N GLY A 22 -9.47 4.65 5.02
CA GLY A 22 -10.88 4.28 5.04
C GLY A 22 -11.41 3.78 3.70
N ILE A 23 -10.56 3.17 2.86
CA ILE A 23 -10.96 2.51 1.62
C ILE A 23 -11.08 1.00 1.92
N PRO A 24 -12.30 0.46 2.20
CA PRO A 24 -12.44 -0.90 2.72
C PRO A 24 -11.93 -1.98 1.75
N HIS A 25 -12.08 -1.73 0.44
CA HIS A 25 -11.68 -2.67 -0.59
C HIS A 25 -10.16 -2.91 -0.63
N ASP A 26 -9.35 -1.88 -0.36
CA ASP A 26 -7.91 -2.02 -0.31
C ASP A 26 -7.49 -2.98 0.82
N LEU A 27 -8.21 -2.94 1.95
CA LEU A 27 -8.00 -3.88 3.06
C LEU A 27 -8.44 -5.30 2.69
N ASP A 28 -9.56 -5.46 1.97
CA ASP A 28 -10.02 -6.77 1.51
C ASP A 28 -9.01 -7.43 0.56
N ILE A 29 -8.40 -6.67 -0.35
CA ILE A 29 -7.31 -7.16 -1.22
C ILE A 29 -6.14 -7.67 -0.37
N MET A 30 -5.77 -6.96 0.69
CA MET A 30 -4.69 -7.38 1.59
C MET A 30 -5.05 -8.67 2.34
N TYR A 31 -6.29 -8.76 2.84
CA TYR A 31 -6.80 -9.97 3.47
C TYR A 31 -6.86 -11.16 2.50
N GLU A 32 -7.29 -10.97 1.26
CA GLU A 32 -7.39 -12.04 0.28
C GLU A 32 -6.02 -12.55 -0.18
N LEU A 33 -5.06 -11.64 -0.40
CA LEU A 33 -3.71 -12.02 -0.83
C LEU A 33 -2.92 -12.79 0.24
N TRP A 34 -3.13 -12.47 1.52
CA TRP A 34 -2.28 -12.98 2.60
C TRP A 34 -3.00 -13.78 3.68
N LYS A 35 -4.34 -13.73 3.72
CA LYS A 35 -5.22 -14.36 4.73
C LYS A 35 -4.81 -14.04 6.17
N VAL A 36 -4.31 -12.82 6.40
CA VAL A 36 -3.83 -12.34 7.71
C VAL A 36 -4.22 -10.88 7.95
N PRO A 37 -4.41 -10.48 9.21
CA PRO A 37 -4.75 -9.09 9.58
C PRO A 37 -3.63 -8.08 9.34
N ARG A 38 -2.40 -8.54 9.09
CA ARG A 38 -1.22 -7.71 8.78
C ARG A 38 -0.25 -8.50 7.91
N TYR A 39 0.54 -7.84 7.06
CA TYR A 39 1.59 -8.50 6.29
C TYR A 39 2.48 -9.35 7.19
N ASN A 40 2.60 -10.64 6.88
CA ASN A 40 3.57 -11.49 7.55
C ASN A 40 4.95 -11.19 6.94
N ALA A 41 5.84 -10.60 7.74
CA ALA A 41 7.18 -10.19 7.31
C ALA A 41 7.95 -11.32 6.59
N CYS A 42 7.72 -12.56 7.01
CA CYS A 42 8.28 -13.74 6.37
C CYS A 42 7.35 -14.93 6.54
N ASN A 43 7.14 -15.70 5.46
CA ASN A 43 6.50 -17.01 5.52
C ASN A 43 7.36 -18.05 4.78
N LYS A 44 6.90 -19.30 4.73
CA LYS A 44 7.61 -20.42 4.09
C LYS A 44 7.98 -20.17 2.61
N PHE A 45 7.26 -19.27 1.95
CA PHE A 45 7.32 -19.07 0.50
C PHE A 45 7.94 -17.73 0.11
N CYS A 46 7.68 -16.66 0.86
CA CYS A 46 8.19 -15.32 0.55
C CYS A 46 8.38 -14.45 1.79
N SER A 47 9.22 -13.43 1.66
CA SER A 47 9.37 -12.35 2.62
C SER A 47 8.77 -11.05 2.07
N THR A 48 8.19 -10.25 2.96
CA THR A 48 7.67 -8.92 2.62
C THR A 48 8.49 -7.84 3.31
N ALA A 49 8.72 -6.71 2.64
CA ALA A 49 9.36 -5.55 3.26
C ALA A 49 8.69 -4.23 2.83
N GLY A 50 8.51 -3.34 3.79
CA GLY A 50 8.06 -1.97 3.49
C GLY A 50 9.19 -1.17 2.86
N ILE A 51 8.88 -0.36 1.85
CA ILE A 51 9.86 0.52 1.20
C ILE A 51 10.31 1.63 2.16
N LEU A 52 9.43 2.17 3.01
CA LEU A 52 9.79 3.25 3.94
C LEU A 52 10.89 2.82 4.93
N PRO A 53 10.80 1.68 5.65
CA PRO A 53 11.91 1.20 6.46
C PRO A 53 13.21 0.96 5.69
N LEU A 54 13.13 0.56 4.41
CA LEU A 54 14.31 0.35 3.58
C LEU A 54 14.99 1.67 3.19
N ILE A 55 14.24 2.75 3.05
CA ILE A 55 14.79 4.10 2.84
C ILE A 55 15.48 4.58 4.12
N GLU A 56 14.87 4.34 5.29
CA GLU A 56 15.42 4.83 6.57
C GLU A 56 16.80 4.29 6.90
N VAL A 57 17.10 3.05 6.51
CA VAL A 57 18.41 2.42 6.76
C VAL A 57 19.50 2.85 5.78
N LEU A 58 19.17 3.64 4.76
CA LEU A 58 20.19 4.18 3.85
C LEU A 58 21.05 5.23 4.57
N PRO A 59 22.33 5.37 4.19
CA PRO A 59 23.15 6.47 4.67
C PRO A 59 22.53 7.82 4.36
N GLU A 60 22.75 8.79 5.24
CA GLU A 60 22.35 10.17 4.99
C GLU A 60 23.05 10.71 3.72
N GLY A 61 22.28 11.41 2.89
CA GLY A 61 22.78 11.95 1.63
C GLY A 61 21.69 12.14 0.58
N THR A 62 22.10 12.56 -0.61
CA THR A 62 21.20 12.94 -1.70
C THR A 62 20.21 11.85 -2.07
N VAL A 63 20.65 10.59 -2.12
CA VAL A 63 19.78 9.45 -2.49
C VAL A 63 18.63 9.27 -1.50
N LYS A 64 18.89 9.29 -0.19
CA LYS A 64 17.85 9.16 0.83
C LYS A 64 16.85 10.31 0.72
N THR A 65 17.33 11.54 0.56
CA THR A 65 16.51 12.74 0.36
C THR A 65 15.62 12.65 -0.89
N GLU A 66 16.18 12.22 -2.03
CA GLU A 66 15.43 12.06 -3.28
C GLU A 66 14.33 11.00 -3.16
N LEU A 67 14.62 9.88 -2.50
CA LEU A 67 13.65 8.82 -2.25
C LEU A 67 12.52 9.30 -1.35
N HIS A 68 12.81 10.05 -0.28
CA HIS A 68 11.77 10.71 0.53
C HIS A 68 10.91 11.66 -0.30
N GLY A 69 11.53 12.45 -1.18
CA GLY A 69 10.80 13.32 -2.11
C GLY A 69 9.88 12.54 -3.05
N GLN A 70 10.32 11.38 -3.54
CA GLN A 70 9.48 10.51 -4.37
C GLN A 70 8.33 9.90 -3.58
N VAL A 71 8.58 9.42 -2.36
CA VAL A 71 7.54 8.91 -1.45
C VAL A 71 6.48 9.98 -1.22
N ALA A 72 6.90 11.22 -0.91
CA ALA A 72 5.98 12.33 -0.69
C ALA A 72 5.10 12.62 -1.91
N ARG A 73 5.69 12.64 -3.13
CA ARG A 73 4.94 12.83 -4.38
C ARG A 73 3.90 11.74 -4.62
N VAL A 74 4.27 10.48 -4.45
CA VAL A 74 3.36 9.34 -4.64
C VAL A 74 2.24 9.35 -3.61
N THR A 75 2.57 9.67 -2.34
CA THR A 75 1.59 9.77 -1.26
C THR A 75 0.57 10.87 -1.54
N ALA A 76 1.02 12.06 -1.95
CA ALA A 76 0.13 13.18 -2.28
C ALA A 76 -0.84 12.84 -3.43
N GLU A 77 -0.36 12.14 -4.46
CA GLU A 77 -1.22 11.72 -5.57
C GLU A 77 -2.23 10.65 -5.14
N TYR A 78 -1.80 9.71 -4.29
CA TYR A 78 -2.68 8.70 -3.73
C TYR A 78 -3.78 9.33 -2.84
N ASP A 79 -3.44 10.29 -1.98
CA ASP A 79 -4.41 11.01 -1.15
C ASP A 79 -5.40 11.83 -2.00
N ARG A 80 -4.93 12.43 -3.10
CA ARG A 80 -5.79 13.13 -4.07
C ARG A 80 -6.82 12.18 -4.68
N LEU A 81 -6.39 10.97 -5.07
CA LEU A 81 -7.26 9.94 -5.63
C LEU A 81 -8.24 9.39 -4.58
N ALA A 82 -7.77 9.14 -3.35
CA ALA A 82 -8.60 8.70 -2.23
C ALA A 82 -9.70 9.74 -1.90
N THR A 83 -9.35 11.02 -1.87
CA THR A 83 -10.30 12.12 -1.67
C THR A 83 -11.36 12.12 -2.77
N LYS A 84 -10.95 11.96 -4.04
CA LYS A 84 -11.88 11.87 -5.17
C LYS A 84 -12.83 10.67 -5.03
N TYR A 85 -12.30 9.49 -4.66
CA TYR A 85 -13.10 8.29 -4.41
C TYR A 85 -14.17 8.54 -3.34
N HIS A 86 -13.81 9.14 -2.22
CA HIS A 86 -14.75 9.45 -1.14
C HIS A 86 -15.82 10.46 -1.55
N ALA A 87 -15.44 11.49 -2.30
CA ALA A 87 -16.37 12.50 -2.81
C ALA A 87 -17.39 11.92 -3.80
N GLU A 88 -16.94 11.08 -4.74
CA GLU A 88 -17.81 10.41 -5.72
C GLU A 88 -18.73 9.38 -5.04
N LYS A 89 -18.25 8.69 -4.01
CA LYS A 89 -19.08 7.77 -3.21
C LYS A 89 -20.16 8.50 -2.42
N ALA A 90 -19.84 9.65 -1.81
CA ALA A 90 -20.82 10.47 -1.10
C ALA A 90 -21.91 11.04 -2.04
N ALA A 91 -21.53 11.35 -3.29
CA ALA A 91 -22.44 11.91 -4.28
C ALA A 91 -23.31 10.88 -5.02
N ASN A 92 -23.02 9.58 -4.91
CA ASN A 92 -23.71 8.53 -5.68
C ASN A 92 -24.52 7.56 -4.80
N PRO A 93 -25.85 7.73 -4.67
CA PRO A 93 -26.71 6.84 -3.88
C PRO A 93 -26.92 5.44 -4.50
N LYS A 94 -26.42 5.18 -5.73
CA LYS A 94 -26.48 3.88 -6.42
C LYS A 94 -25.10 3.30 -6.69
N ASN A 95 -24.07 3.67 -5.94
CA ASN A 95 -22.72 3.22 -6.22
C ASN A 95 -22.55 1.69 -6.03
N THR A 96 -22.73 0.95 -7.12
CA THR A 96 -22.45 -0.49 -7.27
C THR A 96 -21.03 -0.76 -7.79
N MET A 97 -20.20 0.29 -7.97
CA MET A 97 -18.80 0.14 -8.39
C MET A 97 -17.91 -0.20 -7.18
N ALA A 98 -18.24 -1.32 -6.55
CA ALA A 98 -17.28 -2.22 -5.94
C ALA A 98 -17.68 -3.57 -6.51
N PHE A 99 -17.13 -3.84 -7.70
CA PHE A 99 -17.40 -4.96 -8.59
C PHE A 99 -17.93 -6.21 -7.87
N ASN A 100 -19.11 -6.69 -8.30
CA ASN A 100 -19.65 -8.00 -7.93
C ASN A 100 -18.61 -9.11 -8.03
#